data_AF-A0A9D8H079-F1
#
_entry.id   AF-A0A9D8H079-F1
#
_cell.length_a   1.000
_cell.length_b   1.000
_cell.length_c   1.000
_cell.angle_alpha   90.00
_cell.angle_beta   90.00
_cell.angle_gamma   90.00
#
_symmetry.space_group_name_H-M   'P 1'
#
loop_
_entity.id
_entity.type
_entity.pdbx_description
1 polymer ?
#
loop_
_entity_poly.entity_id
_entity_poly.type
_entity_poly.pdbx_seq_one_letter_code
_entity_poly.pdbx_strand_id
1 'polypeptide(L)'
;MASDGDGRKWWPIPLAILLAGVVIGAGIAIGSGGGDNDETASTSTSTSTTIATAPSGGSGGGGGSAQPSPSIDSFGFAENPYVCGHQIQQDTISLPISWATSNATAVTLGAPGSNQQVEVDGTRNVDVQCPEINATNTLTYTLTASRPGAPDATSSTTLTISTDD
;
A
#
# COMPACT_ATOMS: atom_id res chain seq x y z
N MET A 1 -49.73 -8.03 -37.27
CA MET A 1 -49.59 -9.26 -36.46
C MET A 1 -48.53 -9.00 -35.42
N ALA A 2 -48.96 -8.94 -34.16
CA ALA A 2 -48.17 -8.66 -32.98
C ALA A 2 -47.72 -9.98 -32.32
N SER A 3 -46.65 -9.88 -31.51
CA SER A 3 -46.40 -10.56 -30.23
C SER A 3 -46.32 -12.11 -30.23
N ASP A 4 -45.43 -12.80 -29.52
CA ASP A 4 -44.73 -12.52 -28.26
C ASP A 4 -43.42 -13.33 -28.13
N GLY A 5 -42.54 -12.84 -27.25
CA GLY A 5 -41.41 -13.59 -26.71
C GLY A 5 -40.50 -12.72 -25.83
N ASP A 6 -41.11 -12.01 -24.88
CA ASP A 6 -40.47 -11.13 -23.90
C ASP A 6 -39.70 -11.91 -22.81
N GLY A 7 -38.63 -11.29 -22.29
CA GLY A 7 -37.68 -11.89 -21.36
C GLY A 7 -36.88 -10.89 -20.53
N ARG A 8 -37.49 -9.74 -20.20
CA ARG A 8 -37.20 -8.88 -19.03
C ARG A 8 -35.89 -8.08 -19.03
N LYS A 9 -35.98 -6.87 -19.60
CA LYS A 9 -35.27 -5.68 -19.10
C LYS A 9 -35.78 -5.37 -17.69
N TRP A 10 -34.91 -5.10 -16.71
CA TRP A 10 -35.15 -4.12 -15.64
C TRP A 10 -33.96 -3.17 -15.54
N TRP A 11 -34.28 -1.89 -15.55
CA TRP A 11 -33.37 -0.73 -15.45
C TRP A 11 -33.05 -0.41 -13.97
N PRO A 12 -32.12 0.53 -13.69
CA PRO A 12 -31.25 0.59 -12.51
C PRO A 12 -31.78 1.48 -11.38
N ILE A 13 -31.55 1.17 -10.08
CA ILE A 13 -31.59 2.12 -8.93
C ILE A 13 -30.87 1.48 -7.68
N PRO A 14 -30.62 2.17 -6.53
CA PRO A 14 -29.48 3.04 -6.16
C PRO A 14 -28.77 2.63 -4.84
N LEU A 15 -27.65 3.31 -4.52
CA LEU A 15 -27.38 3.95 -3.20
C LEU A 15 -28.04 3.31 -1.94
N ALA A 16 -27.46 2.24 -1.37
CA ALA A 16 -27.96 1.66 -0.11
C ALA A 16 -26.95 0.80 0.69
N ILE A 17 -25.68 1.19 0.81
CA ILE A 17 -24.79 0.65 1.87
C ILE A 17 -24.16 1.84 2.60
N LEU A 18 -24.97 2.45 3.47
CA LEU A 18 -24.56 3.55 4.34
C LEU A 18 -24.93 3.32 5.82
N LEU A 19 -25.48 2.18 6.25
CA LEU A 19 -26.01 2.06 7.63
C LEU A 19 -25.89 0.66 8.26
N ALA A 20 -24.67 0.18 8.50
CA ALA A 20 -24.42 -0.89 9.48
C ALA A 20 -22.99 -0.82 10.03
N GLY A 21 -22.70 0.19 10.84
CA GLY A 21 -21.40 0.35 11.49
C GLY A 21 -21.28 1.58 12.38
N VAL A 22 -22.36 1.96 13.07
CA VAL A 22 -22.29 2.92 14.20
C VAL A 22 -22.66 2.12 15.45
N VAL A 23 -21.68 1.92 16.34
CA VAL A 23 -21.70 2.13 17.80
C VAL A 23 -20.34 1.64 18.35
N ILE A 24 -19.83 2.35 19.37
CA ILE A 24 -18.55 2.25 20.10
C ILE A 24 -17.48 3.20 19.54
N GLY A 25 -17.19 4.36 20.12
CA GLY A 25 -17.69 4.92 21.37
C GLY A 25 -17.37 6.42 21.44
N ALA A 26 -18.40 7.22 21.70
CA ALA A 26 -18.24 8.56 22.22
C ALA A 26 -18.45 8.48 23.74
N GLY A 27 -17.49 9.00 24.50
CA GLY A 27 -17.68 9.34 25.90
C GLY A 27 -16.46 9.09 26.76
N ILE A 28 -15.57 10.08 26.89
CA ILE A 28 -15.26 10.73 28.17
C ILE A 28 -15.05 12.24 27.92
N ALA A 29 -15.69 13.01 28.79
CA ALA A 29 -15.77 14.45 28.82
C ALA A 29 -14.52 15.11 29.46
N ILE A 30 -14.23 16.32 28.99
CA ILE A 30 -13.87 17.55 29.74
C ILE A 30 -12.97 17.39 30.98
N GLY A 31 -11.73 17.86 30.85
CA GLY A 31 -10.88 18.29 31.95
C GLY A 31 -10.12 19.55 31.55
N SER A 32 -10.54 20.70 32.07
CA SER A 32 -9.77 21.94 32.04
C SER A 32 -8.60 21.85 33.02
N GLY A 33 -7.39 22.13 32.58
CA GLY A 33 -6.20 22.27 33.44
C GLY A 33 -4.99 22.58 32.59
N GLY A 34 -4.46 23.80 32.72
CA GLY A 34 -3.28 24.27 31.98
C GLY A 34 -1.96 23.68 32.46
N GLY A 35 -0.89 24.08 31.78
CA GLY A 35 0.50 23.83 32.21
C GLY A 35 1.37 23.25 31.10
N ASP A 36 2.00 24.17 30.35
CA ASP A 36 3.43 24.19 30.03
C ASP A 36 4.12 22.91 29.50
N ASN A 37 4.56 23.01 28.24
CA ASN A 37 5.76 22.43 27.61
C ASN A 37 6.38 21.19 28.27
N ASP A 38 6.29 20.03 27.61
CA ASP A 38 7.46 19.17 27.43
C ASP A 38 7.23 18.16 26.30
N GLU A 39 8.30 17.93 25.56
CA GLU A 39 8.29 17.44 24.19
C GLU A 39 7.84 15.99 24.09
N THR A 40 6.74 15.74 23.37
CA THR A 40 6.32 14.38 23.03
C THR A 40 7.26 13.83 21.97
N ALA A 41 8.28 13.10 22.40
CA ALA A 41 9.08 12.27 21.53
C ALA A 41 8.20 11.18 20.91
N SER A 42 7.70 11.44 19.70
CA SER A 42 7.03 10.44 18.87
C SER A 42 8.05 9.39 18.47
N THR A 43 8.06 8.28 19.21
CA THR A 43 8.83 7.09 18.84
C THR A 43 8.09 6.39 17.70
N SER A 44 8.41 6.74 16.46
CA SER A 44 7.92 6.03 15.27
C SER A 44 8.56 4.64 15.22
N THR A 45 7.84 3.64 15.71
CA THR A 45 8.21 2.23 15.57
C THR A 45 7.78 1.74 14.19
N SER A 46 8.69 1.79 13.22
CA SER A 46 8.50 1.15 11.92
C SER A 46 8.47 -0.37 12.11
N THR A 47 7.27 -0.97 12.05
CA THR A 47 7.11 -2.42 12.09
C THR A 47 7.04 -2.94 10.66
N SER A 48 8.19 -3.31 10.09
CA SER A 48 8.23 -4.11 8.86
C SER A 48 7.77 -5.54 9.20
N THR A 49 6.57 -5.90 8.77
CA THR A 49 6.04 -7.26 8.99
C THR A 49 6.24 -8.08 7.71
N THR A 50 7.22 -8.98 7.72
CA THR A 50 7.42 -9.95 6.63
C THR A 50 6.41 -11.09 6.80
N ILE A 51 5.37 -11.14 5.96
CA ILE A 51 4.45 -12.29 5.91
C ILE A 51 4.88 -13.20 4.76
N ALA A 52 5.66 -14.24 5.07
CA ALA A 52 5.95 -15.32 4.14
C ALA A 52 4.74 -16.26 4.09
N THR A 53 3.96 -16.22 3.02
CA THR A 53 2.85 -17.17 2.82
C THR A 53 3.41 -18.41 2.13
N ALA A 54 3.62 -19.50 2.87
CA ALA A 54 4.06 -20.77 2.28
C ALA A 54 2.91 -21.40 1.47
N PRO A 55 3.14 -21.87 0.22
CA PRO A 55 2.14 -22.64 -0.49
C PRO A 55 1.97 -24.02 0.17
N SER A 56 0.74 -24.35 0.55
CA SER A 56 0.35 -25.70 0.95
C SER A 56 0.36 -26.61 -0.28
N GLY A 57 1.43 -27.40 -0.45
CA GLY A 57 1.57 -28.28 -1.61
C GLY A 57 2.44 -29.52 -1.36
N GLY A 58 1.75 -30.64 -1.08
CA GLY A 58 2.01 -32.00 -1.58
C GLY A 58 3.44 -32.57 -1.57
N SER A 59 3.62 -33.62 -0.76
CA SER A 59 4.74 -34.56 -0.80
C SER A 59 5.03 -35.12 -2.21
N GLY A 60 6.27 -34.95 -2.68
CA GLY A 60 6.81 -35.62 -3.86
C GLY A 60 8.34 -35.57 -3.82
N GLY A 61 8.97 -36.71 -3.56
CA GLY A 61 10.43 -36.83 -3.43
C GLY A 61 11.18 -36.61 -4.74
N GLY A 62 12.35 -35.98 -4.62
CA GLY A 62 13.33 -35.82 -5.69
C GLY A 62 14.41 -34.86 -5.24
N GLY A 63 15.63 -35.37 -5.01
CA GLY A 63 16.79 -34.55 -4.64
C GLY A 63 17.23 -33.64 -5.78
N GLY A 64 16.55 -32.50 -5.94
CA GLY A 64 17.07 -31.33 -6.63
C GLY A 64 17.56 -30.34 -5.57
N SER A 65 18.72 -29.71 -5.78
CA SER A 65 19.10 -28.56 -4.96
C SER A 65 17.98 -27.53 -5.08
N ALA A 66 17.34 -27.18 -3.96
CA ALA A 66 16.33 -26.12 -3.96
C ALA A 66 16.96 -24.87 -4.61
N GLN A 67 16.32 -24.33 -5.65
CA GLN A 67 16.76 -23.06 -6.22
C GLN A 67 16.71 -22.01 -5.11
N PRO A 68 17.69 -21.07 -5.04
CA PRO A 68 17.67 -20.04 -4.03
C PRO A 68 16.38 -19.22 -4.16
N SER A 69 15.64 -19.10 -3.05
CA SER A 69 14.47 -18.23 -2.99
C SER A 69 14.86 -16.79 -3.27
N PRO A 70 14.02 -16.03 -4.00
CA PRO A 70 14.20 -14.59 -4.10
C PRO A 70 14.11 -13.94 -2.71
N SER A 71 14.83 -12.84 -2.50
CA SER A 71 14.69 -11.97 -1.34
C SER A 71 14.58 -10.52 -1.78
N ILE A 72 13.94 -9.70 -0.95
CA ILE A 72 13.88 -8.25 -1.11
C ILE A 72 14.77 -7.68 -0.01
N ASP A 73 15.93 -7.17 -0.40
CA ASP A 73 16.97 -6.72 0.52
C ASP A 73 16.69 -5.28 0.97
N SER A 74 16.08 -4.47 0.09
CA SER A 74 15.54 -3.15 0.44
C SER A 74 14.32 -2.81 -0.42
N PHE A 75 13.38 -2.05 0.15
CA PHE A 75 12.25 -1.50 -0.57
C PHE A 75 11.71 -0.28 0.19
N GLY A 76 11.69 0.89 -0.45
CA GLY A 76 11.27 2.11 0.22
C GLY A 76 11.39 3.38 -0.61
N PHE A 77 10.82 4.45 -0.07
CA PHE A 77 10.96 5.80 -0.58
C PHE A 77 12.24 6.44 -0.05
N ALA A 78 12.86 7.31 -0.85
CA ALA A 78 14.02 8.08 -0.38
C ALA A 78 13.65 9.07 0.74
N GLU A 79 12.41 9.58 0.70
CA GLU A 79 11.85 10.49 1.70
C GLU A 79 10.47 9.99 2.12
N ASN A 80 10.30 9.79 3.43
CA ASN A 80 9.05 9.36 4.04
C ASN A 80 9.07 9.65 5.55
N PRO A 81 8.11 10.42 6.10
CA PRO A 81 7.01 11.08 5.41
C PRO A 81 7.48 12.18 4.44
N TYR A 82 6.65 12.51 3.46
CA TYR A 82 6.85 13.63 2.56
C TYR A 82 5.88 14.78 2.91
N VAL A 83 6.38 16.00 3.03
CA VAL A 83 5.55 17.18 3.30
C VAL A 83 5.46 18.04 2.06
N CYS A 84 4.26 18.12 1.49
CA CYS A 84 3.94 19.01 0.39
C CYS A 84 4.01 20.46 0.87
N GLY A 85 4.78 21.27 0.14
CA GLY A 85 4.82 22.70 0.37
C GLY A 85 3.45 23.36 0.16
N HIS A 86 3.23 24.46 0.87
CA HIS A 86 1.97 25.19 0.87
C HIS A 86 1.49 25.65 -0.53
N GLN A 87 2.40 25.74 -1.51
CA GLN A 87 2.09 26.20 -2.88
C GLN A 87 1.76 25.08 -3.87
N ILE A 88 1.97 23.81 -3.51
CA ILE A 88 1.79 22.64 -4.39
C ILE A 88 0.61 21.76 -3.96
N GLN A 89 -0.36 22.37 -3.28
CA GLN A 89 -1.56 21.68 -2.85
C GLN A 89 -2.36 21.23 -4.05
N GLN A 90 -2.85 19.99 -4.01
CA GLN A 90 -3.52 19.39 -5.17
C GLN A 90 -2.66 19.37 -6.45
N ASP A 91 -1.33 19.53 -6.36
CA ASP A 91 -0.42 19.19 -7.45
C ASP A 91 0.07 17.75 -7.34
N THR A 92 0.41 17.18 -8.51
CA THR A 92 1.08 15.90 -8.61
C THR A 92 2.59 16.10 -8.48
N ILE A 93 3.19 15.42 -7.52
CA ILE A 93 4.65 15.37 -7.33
C ILE A 93 5.17 13.99 -7.74
N SER A 94 6.45 13.94 -8.11
CA SER A 94 7.11 12.69 -8.49
C SER A 94 8.12 12.30 -7.40
N LEU A 95 7.89 11.17 -6.72
CA LEU A 95 8.74 10.71 -5.63
C LEU A 95 9.51 9.43 -6.01
N PRO A 96 10.82 9.35 -5.72
CA PRO A 96 11.60 8.15 -6.00
C PRO A 96 11.29 7.04 -4.99
N ILE A 97 10.91 5.88 -5.52
CA ILE A 97 10.84 4.61 -4.80
C ILE A 97 11.94 3.68 -5.32
N SER A 98 12.66 3.03 -4.42
CA SER A 98 13.83 2.20 -4.74
C SER A 98 13.71 0.81 -4.12
N TRP A 99 14.33 -0.17 -4.77
CA TRP A 99 14.40 -1.54 -4.29
C TRP A 99 15.68 -2.23 -4.72
N ALA A 100 16.10 -3.19 -3.90
CA ALA A 100 17.13 -4.17 -4.22
C ALA A 100 16.62 -5.57 -3.88
N THR A 101 16.92 -6.54 -4.74
CA THR A 101 16.55 -7.93 -4.57
C THR A 101 17.74 -8.84 -4.81
N SER A 102 17.68 -10.03 -4.21
CA SER A 102 18.65 -11.09 -4.50
C SER A 102 17.92 -12.32 -5.01
N ASN A 103 18.54 -13.05 -5.93
CA ASN A 103 18.02 -14.31 -6.49
C ASN A 103 16.66 -14.21 -7.22
N ALA A 104 16.15 -13.00 -7.48
CA ALA A 104 14.94 -12.78 -8.24
C ALA A 104 15.23 -12.75 -9.75
N THR A 105 14.25 -13.17 -10.54
CA THR A 105 14.30 -13.10 -12.02
C THR A 105 13.23 -12.19 -12.60
N ALA A 106 12.21 -11.85 -11.80
CA ALA A 106 11.20 -10.87 -12.14
C ALA A 106 10.75 -10.15 -10.87
N VAL A 107 10.38 -8.88 -11.01
CA VAL A 107 9.88 -8.05 -9.92
C VAL A 107 8.62 -7.33 -10.38
N THR A 108 7.61 -7.30 -9.51
CA THR A 108 6.37 -6.55 -9.73
C THR A 108 6.22 -5.51 -8.64
N LEU A 109 6.06 -4.26 -9.05
CA LEU A 109 5.71 -3.16 -8.15
C LEU A 109 4.20 -2.94 -8.22
N GLY A 110 3.53 -3.20 -7.10
CA GLY A 110 2.15 -2.83 -6.83
C GLY A 110 2.06 -1.42 -6.26
N ALA A 111 1.23 -0.61 -6.88
CA ALA A 111 0.85 0.73 -6.43
C ALA A 111 -0.67 0.78 -6.21
N PRO A 112 -1.21 1.79 -5.52
CA PRO A 112 -2.65 1.95 -5.38
C PRO A 112 -3.35 1.91 -6.76
N GLY A 113 -4.18 0.87 -6.98
CA GLY A 113 -4.94 0.68 -8.21
C GLY A 113 -4.16 0.14 -9.42
N SER A 114 -2.86 -0.22 -9.31
CA SER A 114 -2.10 -0.78 -10.43
C SER A 114 -0.98 -1.73 -10.01
N ASN A 115 -0.57 -2.62 -10.91
CA ASN A 115 0.62 -3.47 -10.75
C ASN A 115 1.44 -3.40 -12.04
N GLN A 116 2.75 -3.22 -11.93
CA GLN A 116 3.66 -3.12 -13.07
C GLN A 116 4.87 -4.04 -12.89
N GLN A 117 5.25 -4.77 -13.93
CA GLN A 117 6.55 -5.45 -13.97
C GLN A 117 7.68 -4.41 -14.10
N VAL A 118 8.67 -4.53 -13.24
CA VAL A 118 9.81 -3.62 -13.14
C VAL A 118 11.13 -4.40 -13.19
N GLU A 119 12.24 -3.67 -13.29
CA GLU A 119 13.58 -4.25 -13.23
C GLU A 119 13.85 -4.92 -11.88
N VAL A 120 14.74 -5.90 -11.86
CA VAL A 120 15.04 -6.73 -10.68
C VAL A 120 15.62 -5.91 -9.53
N ASP A 121 16.41 -4.90 -9.86
CA ASP A 121 16.85 -3.84 -8.95
C ASP A 121 16.55 -2.51 -9.62
N GLY A 122 16.19 -1.49 -8.87
CA GLY A 122 15.85 -0.24 -9.52
C GLY A 122 15.43 0.89 -8.61
N THR A 123 15.29 2.04 -9.25
CA THR A 123 14.63 3.22 -8.70
C THR A 123 13.68 3.74 -9.76
N ARG A 124 12.46 4.06 -9.36
CA ARG A 124 11.44 4.63 -10.24
C ARG A 124 10.78 5.81 -9.55
N ASN A 125 10.39 6.80 -10.32
CA ASN A 125 9.52 7.84 -9.78
C ASN A 125 8.06 7.37 -9.84
N VAL A 126 7.32 7.63 -8.77
CA VAL A 126 5.87 7.45 -8.72
C VAL A 126 5.22 8.81 -8.53
N ASP A 127 4.18 9.03 -9.33
CA ASP A 127 3.41 10.26 -9.27
C ASP A 127 2.37 10.13 -8.17
N VAL A 128 2.37 11.09 -7.24
CA VAL A 128 1.47 11.11 -6.10
C VAL A 128 0.85 12.49 -5.95
N GLN A 129 -0.41 12.49 -5.55
CA GLN A 129 -1.21 13.69 -5.41
C GLN A 129 -1.01 14.28 -4.01
N CYS A 130 -0.53 15.53 -3.93
CA CYS A 130 -0.49 16.25 -2.67
C CYS A 130 -1.93 16.43 -2.15
N PRO A 131 -2.18 16.15 -0.86
CA PRO A 131 -3.50 16.32 -0.27
C PRO A 131 -3.87 17.81 -0.13
N GLU A 132 -5.11 18.08 0.30
CA GLU A 132 -5.55 19.43 0.65
C GLU A 132 -4.81 19.95 1.90
N ILE A 133 -4.96 21.24 2.23
CA ILE A 133 -4.42 21.84 3.47
C ILE A 133 -4.88 21.03 4.67
N ASN A 134 -3.95 20.74 5.58
CA ASN A 134 -4.20 20.03 6.82
C ASN A 134 -4.76 18.62 6.63
N ALA A 135 -4.51 18.02 5.46
CA ALA A 135 -4.84 16.64 5.18
C ALA A 135 -3.58 15.78 5.08
N THR A 136 -3.72 14.52 5.50
CA THR A 136 -2.68 13.49 5.38
C THR A 136 -3.22 12.37 4.52
N ASN A 137 -2.47 11.97 3.50
CA ASN A 137 -2.74 10.82 2.66
C ASN A 137 -1.70 9.73 2.93
N THR A 138 -2.12 8.47 2.87
CA THR A 138 -1.26 7.32 3.11
C THR A 138 -1.44 6.32 1.98
N LEU A 139 -0.36 6.00 1.28
CA LEU A 139 -0.35 5.13 0.11
C LEU A 139 0.55 3.93 0.37
N THR A 140 0.01 2.72 0.22
CA THR A 140 0.80 1.49 0.37
C THR A 140 1.24 0.98 -1.00
N TYR A 141 2.52 0.68 -1.09
CA TYR A 141 3.16 0.05 -2.24
C TYR A 141 3.65 -1.33 -1.83
N THR A 142 3.59 -2.27 -2.77
CA THR A 142 3.99 -3.66 -2.55
C THR A 142 5.00 -4.05 -3.62
N LEU A 143 6.09 -4.70 -3.23
CA LEU A 143 7.06 -5.27 -4.15
C LEU A 143 6.97 -6.79 -4.04
N THR A 144 6.82 -7.47 -5.18
CA THR A 144 6.85 -8.93 -5.25
C THR A 144 8.01 -9.35 -6.15
N ALA A 145 8.97 -10.07 -5.58
CA ALA A 145 10.11 -10.63 -6.26
C ALA A 145 9.88 -12.14 -6.48
N SER A 146 10.01 -12.60 -7.72
CA SER A 146 9.71 -13.98 -8.10
C SER A 146 10.87 -14.66 -8.82
N ARG A 147 10.93 -15.98 -8.65
CA ARG A 147 11.86 -16.87 -9.35
C ARG A 147 11.15 -18.18 -9.68
N PRO A 148 11.23 -18.67 -10.93
CA PRO A 148 10.69 -19.98 -11.29
C PRO A 148 11.23 -21.07 -10.37
N GLY A 149 10.33 -21.89 -9.82
CA GLY A 149 10.68 -23.02 -8.96
C GLY A 149 10.97 -22.65 -7.49
N ALA A 150 10.78 -21.39 -7.08
CA ALA A 150 10.89 -20.95 -5.69
C ALA A 150 9.64 -20.15 -5.26
N PRO A 151 9.32 -20.08 -3.96
CA PRO A 151 8.27 -19.20 -3.46
C PRO A 151 8.64 -17.73 -3.67
N ASP A 152 7.64 -16.90 -3.94
CA ASP A 152 7.83 -15.45 -4.10
C ASP A 152 8.17 -14.78 -2.76
N ALA A 153 8.95 -13.70 -2.83
CA ALA A 153 9.16 -12.78 -1.72
C ALA A 153 8.31 -11.54 -1.92
N THR A 154 7.61 -11.10 -0.88
CA THR A 154 6.79 -9.89 -0.91
C THR A 154 7.17 -8.95 0.23
N SER A 155 7.30 -7.67 -0.07
CA SER A 155 7.54 -6.59 0.89
C SER A 155 6.58 -5.44 0.62
N SER A 156 6.22 -4.68 1.64
CA SER A 156 5.40 -3.48 1.49
C SER A 156 6.05 -2.29 2.16
N THR A 157 5.85 -1.11 1.57
CA THR A 157 6.22 0.17 2.16
C THR A 157 5.04 1.12 2.06
N THR A 158 4.92 1.99 3.05
CA THR A 158 3.84 2.97 3.12
C THR A 158 4.43 4.36 2.98
N LEU A 159 3.94 5.14 2.04
CA LEU A 159 4.25 6.56 1.89
C LEU A 159 3.19 7.39 2.62
N THR A 160 3.62 8.22 3.56
CA THR A 160 2.77 9.23 4.19
C THR A 160 3.06 10.59 3.57
N ILE A 161 2.02 11.25 3.07
CA ILE A 161 2.09 12.57 2.45
C ILE A 161 1.19 13.51 3.24
N SER A 162 1.72 14.65 3.68
CA SER A 162 0.94 15.70 4.36
C SER A 162 1.18 17.06 3.71
N THR A 163 0.36 18.04 4.05
CA THR A 163 0.60 19.46 3.76
C THR A 163 1.07 20.16 5.04
N ASP A 164 1.97 21.13 4.88
CA ASP A 164 2.35 22.07 5.95
C ASP A 164 1.18 23.04 6.24
N ASP A 165 1.09 23.61 7.45
CA ASP A 165 0.07 24.60 7.89
C ASP A 165 0.54 26.06 7.67
#